data_AF-A0A9E2PSD2-F1
#
_entry.id   AF-A0A9E2PSD2-F1
#
_cell.length_a   1.000
_cell.length_b   1.000
_cell.length_c   1.000
_cell.angle_alpha   90.00
_cell.angle_beta   90.00
_cell.angle_gamma   90.00
#
_symmetry.space_group_name_H-M   'P 1'
#
loop_
_entity.id
_entity.type
_entity.pdbx_description
1 polymer ?
#
loop_
_entity_poly.entity_id
_entity_poly.type
_entity_poly.pdbx_seq_one_letter_code
_entity_poly.pdbx_strand_id
1 'polypeptide(L)'
;MVNQTHSHDIANVGTLKYADADYLVYSFGDNGSRLHTYYSIPGETTASLAGRFQVSILYQDAGVWYNPYVACGLDEWVTPGSWVNYNGKVMGSMGNAIWGAWDEANDDWYRTASPEALAALALDLQYVHDYIGDTRFLARLDGVVYELRAEHTAAVPLPGTLMLLGSGLVGLGLIRKRKFFKR
;
A
#
# COMPACT_ATOMS: atom_id res chain seq x y z
N MET A 1 7.18 11.24 14.42
CA MET A 1 7.05 11.63 13.01
C MET A 1 8.40 11.36 12.35
N VAL A 2 8.48 10.33 11.52
CA VAL A 2 9.54 10.22 10.52
C VAL A 2 8.81 10.07 9.20
N ASN A 3 9.26 10.84 8.23
CA ASN A 3 8.66 10.92 6.92
C ASN A 3 9.73 10.60 5.87
N GLN A 4 9.29 10.22 4.67
CA GLN A 4 10.01 9.33 3.77
C GLN A 4 11.50 9.71 3.68
N THR A 5 12.37 8.90 4.29
CA THR A 5 13.80 9.23 4.39
C THR A 5 14.54 8.87 3.10
N HIS A 6 13.97 7.92 2.34
CA HIS A 6 14.42 7.49 1.04
C HIS A 6 13.19 7.29 0.14
N SER A 7 13.28 7.75 -1.11
CA SER A 7 12.28 7.56 -2.16
C SER A 7 12.97 7.57 -3.52
N HIS A 8 12.41 6.85 -4.48
CA HIS A 8 12.76 6.95 -5.89
C HIS A 8 12.34 8.28 -6.51
N ASP A 9 11.38 9.00 -5.90
CA ASP A 9 11.04 10.37 -6.25
C ASP A 9 11.57 11.34 -5.17
N ILE A 10 12.54 12.16 -5.55
CA ILE A 10 13.17 13.13 -4.65
C ILE A 10 12.18 14.15 -4.06
N ALA A 11 11.05 14.40 -4.73
CA ALA A 11 10.02 15.30 -4.23
C ALA A 11 9.22 14.71 -3.07
N ASN A 12 9.21 13.39 -2.91
CA ASN A 12 8.57 12.72 -1.78
C ASN A 12 9.49 12.61 -0.57
N VAL A 13 10.81 12.75 -0.74
CA VAL A 13 11.77 12.73 0.38
C VAL A 13 11.43 13.85 1.34
N GLY A 14 11.27 13.50 2.61
CA GLY A 14 10.86 14.46 3.61
C GLY A 14 9.35 14.77 3.57
N THR A 15 8.52 13.94 2.93
CA THR A 15 7.03 13.98 2.96
C THR A 15 6.42 12.65 3.47
N LEU A 16 5.09 12.56 3.58
CA LEU A 16 4.38 11.28 3.79
C LEU A 16 4.06 10.56 2.47
N LYS A 17 4.41 11.14 1.33
CA LYS A 17 4.11 10.59 0.03
C LYS A 17 5.03 9.42 -0.31
N TYR A 18 4.67 8.63 -1.30
CA TYR A 18 5.54 7.63 -1.93
C TYR A 18 5.18 7.42 -3.40
N ALA A 19 6.13 6.93 -4.19
CA ALA A 19 5.95 6.58 -5.60
C ALA A 19 5.79 5.07 -5.80
N ASP A 20 5.35 4.64 -6.98
CA ASP A 20 5.10 3.23 -7.32
C ASP A 20 6.28 2.30 -6.93
N ALA A 21 7.50 2.71 -7.28
CA ALA A 21 8.73 1.95 -7.02
C ALA A 21 9.15 1.90 -5.54
N ASP A 22 8.58 2.76 -4.68
CA ASP A 22 8.86 2.76 -3.23
C ASP A 22 8.12 1.64 -2.49
N TYR A 23 7.10 1.05 -3.12
CA TYR A 23 6.20 0.07 -2.50
C TYR A 23 6.19 -1.31 -3.18
N LEU A 24 7.05 -1.51 -4.18
CA LEU A 24 7.17 -2.76 -4.92
C LEU A 24 8.52 -3.45 -4.63
N VAL A 25 8.47 -4.75 -4.32
CA VAL A 25 9.63 -5.62 -4.13
C VAL A 25 9.66 -6.78 -5.12
N TYR A 26 10.85 -7.19 -5.55
CA TYR A 26 11.06 -8.29 -6.49
C TYR A 26 12.44 -8.93 -6.28
N SER A 27 12.58 -10.21 -6.63
CA SER A 27 13.69 -11.06 -6.14
C SER A 27 15.03 -10.92 -6.88
N PHE A 28 15.06 -10.34 -8.08
CA PHE A 28 16.30 -10.14 -8.86
C PHE A 28 16.86 -8.72 -8.81
N GLY A 29 16.22 -7.83 -8.06
CA GLY A 29 16.77 -6.52 -7.74
C GLY A 29 17.35 -6.50 -6.34
N ASP A 30 17.33 -5.33 -5.72
CA ASP A 30 17.91 -5.08 -4.39
C ASP A 30 17.04 -5.66 -3.25
N ASN A 31 16.21 -6.67 -3.54
CA ASN A 31 15.03 -7.10 -2.77
C ASN A 31 13.99 -5.98 -2.53
N GLY A 32 14.06 -4.94 -3.36
CA GLY A 32 13.13 -3.82 -3.49
C GLY A 32 13.01 -2.88 -2.29
N SER A 33 12.20 -1.83 -2.47
CA SER A 33 11.88 -0.87 -1.42
C SER A 33 10.56 -1.26 -0.75
N ARG A 34 10.54 -1.16 0.58
CA ARG A 34 9.35 -1.42 1.40
C ARG A 34 8.94 -0.14 2.09
N LEU A 35 7.63 0.11 2.16
CA LEU A 35 7.14 1.16 3.06
C LEU A 35 7.32 0.67 4.48
N HIS A 36 8.03 1.45 5.29
CA HIS A 36 8.42 1.06 6.63
C HIS A 36 8.26 2.23 7.59
N THR A 37 7.70 1.96 8.77
CA THR A 37 7.60 2.95 9.84
C THR A 37 8.07 2.39 11.16
N TYR A 38 8.48 3.29 12.04
CA TYR A 38 8.98 2.99 13.37
C TYR A 38 8.06 3.60 14.42
N TYR A 39 7.82 2.85 15.48
CA TYR A 39 7.14 3.34 16.68
C TYR A 39 8.09 3.34 17.88
N SER A 40 7.79 4.22 18.82
CA SER A 40 8.55 4.38 20.06
C SER A 40 7.56 4.66 21.19
N ILE A 41 7.52 3.80 22.20
CA ILE A 41 6.60 3.89 23.33
C ILE A 41 7.42 4.17 24.60
N PRO A 42 7.46 5.43 25.06
CA PRO A 42 8.27 5.83 26.22
C PRO A 42 7.69 5.33 27.54
N GLY A 43 8.56 5.01 28.49
CA GLY A 43 8.16 4.58 29.84
C GLY A 43 7.64 3.14 29.92
N GLU A 44 7.64 2.43 28.79
CA GLU A 44 7.16 1.05 28.69
C GLU A 44 8.33 0.09 28.45
N THR A 45 8.04 -1.20 28.66
CA THR A 45 8.92 -2.33 28.36
C THR A 45 8.17 -3.35 27.49
N THR A 46 8.88 -4.18 26.74
CA THR A 46 8.26 -5.26 25.96
C THR A 46 7.40 -6.18 26.83
N ALA A 47 7.80 -6.39 28.08
CA ALA A 47 7.04 -7.16 29.05
C ALA A 47 5.74 -6.44 29.49
N SER A 48 5.81 -5.13 29.78
CA SER A 48 4.63 -4.37 30.21
C SER A 48 3.62 -4.13 29.08
N LEU A 49 4.05 -4.24 27.81
CA LEU A 49 3.19 -4.11 26.63
C LEU A 49 2.54 -5.41 26.16
N ALA A 50 2.94 -6.56 26.72
CA ALA A 50 2.39 -7.86 26.32
C ALA A 50 0.86 -7.89 26.48
N GLY A 51 0.14 -8.16 25.38
CA GLY A 51 -1.33 -8.18 25.36
C GLY A 51 -2.01 -6.80 25.36
N ARG A 52 -1.26 -5.71 25.55
CA ARG A 52 -1.78 -4.33 25.56
C ARG A 52 -1.51 -3.58 24.26
N PHE A 53 -0.34 -3.84 23.65
CA PHE A 53 0.08 -3.19 22.42
C PHE A 53 -0.04 -4.13 21.21
N GLN A 54 -0.70 -3.64 20.17
CA GLN A 54 -0.91 -4.33 18.90
C GLN A 54 -0.68 -3.40 17.73
N VAL A 55 -0.41 -3.97 16.56
CA VAL A 55 -0.23 -3.24 15.30
C VAL A 55 -1.13 -3.81 14.22
N SER A 56 -1.44 -2.99 13.22
CA SER A 56 -2.21 -3.36 12.04
C SER A 56 -1.68 -2.57 10.85
N ILE A 57 -1.81 -3.12 9.64
CA ILE A 57 -1.48 -2.42 8.40
C ILE A 57 -2.68 -2.53 7.48
N LEU A 58 -3.03 -1.45 6.80
CA LEU A 58 -4.02 -1.46 5.72
C LEU A 58 -3.41 -0.84 4.47
N TYR A 59 -3.75 -1.35 3.29
CA TYR A 59 -3.42 -0.72 2.02
C TYR A 59 -4.66 -0.63 1.14
N GLN A 60 -4.73 0.39 0.29
CA GLN A 60 -5.78 0.49 -0.71
C GLN A 60 -5.41 -0.28 -1.97
N ASP A 61 -6.35 -1.07 -2.47
CA ASP A 61 -6.32 -1.65 -3.80
C ASP A 61 -7.68 -1.43 -4.48
N ALA A 62 -7.66 -0.80 -5.64
CA ALA A 62 -8.83 -0.37 -6.39
C ALA A 62 -9.84 0.43 -5.52
N GLY A 63 -9.32 1.23 -4.59
CA GLY A 63 -10.11 2.05 -3.66
C GLY A 63 -10.70 1.29 -2.45
N VAL A 64 -10.42 -0.01 -2.30
CA VAL A 64 -10.86 -0.84 -1.17
C VAL A 64 -9.69 -1.06 -0.21
N TRP A 65 -9.94 -1.01 1.10
CA TRP A 65 -8.93 -1.26 2.11
C TRP A 65 -8.77 -2.75 2.39
N TYR A 66 -7.55 -3.24 2.29
CA TYR A 66 -7.16 -4.61 2.60
C TYR A 66 -6.16 -4.66 3.75
N ASN A 67 -6.24 -5.71 4.57
CA ASN A 67 -5.28 -5.98 5.63
C ASN A 67 -4.41 -7.20 5.23
N PRO A 68 -3.09 -7.05 5.07
CA PRO A 68 -2.22 -8.14 4.66
C PRO A 68 -2.09 -9.24 5.74
N TYR A 69 -2.26 -8.91 7.02
CA TYR A 69 -2.29 -9.92 8.10
C TYR A 69 -3.50 -10.84 7.95
N VAL A 70 -4.68 -10.27 7.67
CA VAL A 70 -5.89 -11.07 7.43
C VAL A 70 -5.73 -11.93 6.17
N ALA A 71 -5.15 -11.36 5.11
CA ALA A 71 -4.90 -12.10 3.87
C ALA A 71 -3.96 -13.31 4.05
N CYS A 72 -3.04 -13.25 5.02
CA CYS A 72 -2.16 -14.38 5.37
C CYS A 72 -2.68 -15.25 6.53
N GLY A 73 -3.95 -15.10 6.92
CA GLY A 73 -4.60 -15.94 7.92
C GLY A 73 -4.33 -15.57 9.38
N LEU A 74 -3.86 -14.34 9.64
CA LEU A 74 -3.71 -13.77 10.98
C LEU A 74 -4.89 -12.85 11.32
N ASP A 75 -4.94 -12.40 12.57
CA ASP A 75 -5.88 -11.36 13.00
C ASP A 75 -5.51 -9.98 12.43
N GLU A 76 -6.49 -9.09 12.30
CA GLU A 76 -6.26 -7.70 11.88
C GLU A 76 -5.29 -6.97 12.81
N TRP A 77 -5.37 -7.25 14.11
CA TRP A 77 -4.55 -6.65 15.17
C TRP A 77 -3.61 -7.67 15.76
N VAL A 78 -2.34 -7.58 15.41
CA VAL A 78 -1.32 -8.56 15.82
C VAL A 78 -0.40 -7.99 16.89
N THR A 79 0.11 -8.86 17.76
CA THR A 79 1.26 -8.52 18.60
C THR A 79 2.50 -8.46 17.69
N PRO A 80 3.29 -7.36 17.74
CA PRO A 80 4.53 -7.27 16.99
C PRO A 80 5.46 -8.46 17.25
N GLY A 81 5.90 -9.11 16.17
CA GLY A 81 6.84 -10.22 16.24
C GLY A 81 8.27 -9.80 16.60
N SER A 82 8.60 -8.51 16.46
CA SER A 82 9.91 -7.97 16.82
C SER A 82 9.79 -6.53 17.33
N TRP A 83 10.30 -6.32 18.55
CA TRP A 83 10.43 -5.04 19.23
C TRP A 83 11.54 -5.15 20.29
N VAL A 84 12.10 -4.03 20.73
CA VAL A 84 13.23 -4.02 21.66
C VAL A 84 13.03 -2.98 22.76
N ASN A 85 13.50 -3.31 23.97
CA ASN A 85 13.71 -2.32 25.02
C ASN A 85 14.96 -1.51 24.66
N TYR A 86 14.83 -0.19 24.54
CA TYR A 86 15.92 0.70 24.18
C TYR A 86 15.82 2.00 24.96
N ASN A 87 16.75 2.27 25.87
CA ASN A 87 16.86 3.54 26.60
C ASN A 87 15.53 4.04 27.22
N GLY A 88 14.87 3.20 28.03
CA GLY A 88 13.63 3.57 28.74
C GLY A 88 12.37 3.66 27.87
N LYS A 89 12.40 3.09 26.66
CA LYS A 89 11.26 2.98 25.75
C LYS A 89 11.26 1.63 25.04
N VAL A 90 10.11 1.25 24.49
CA VAL A 90 10.03 0.15 23.50
C VAL A 90 10.11 0.75 22.10
N MET A 91 10.96 0.18 21.26
CA MET A 91 11.03 0.52 19.84
C MET A 91 10.73 -0.70 18.98
N GLY A 92 10.07 -0.48 17.86
CA GLY A 92 9.85 -1.51 16.86
C GLY A 92 9.43 -0.89 15.56
N SER A 93 9.07 -1.74 14.60
CA SER A 93 8.74 -1.29 13.28
C SER A 93 7.72 -2.17 12.60
N MET A 94 7.04 -1.61 11.62
CA MET A 94 6.09 -2.30 10.77
C MET A 94 6.33 -1.87 9.32
N GLY A 95 6.16 -2.80 8.40
CA GLY A 95 6.39 -2.54 6.99
C GLY A 95 5.52 -3.40 6.10
N ASN A 96 5.26 -2.89 4.90
CA ASN A 96 4.51 -3.59 3.88
C ASN A 96 5.13 -3.33 2.51
N ALA A 97 4.87 -4.24 1.58
CA ALA A 97 5.18 -4.08 0.17
C ALA A 97 4.28 -4.96 -0.68
N ILE A 98 4.10 -4.56 -1.93
CA ILE A 98 3.58 -5.41 -2.99
C ILE A 98 4.74 -6.19 -3.59
N TRP A 99 4.53 -7.48 -3.86
CA TRP A 99 5.51 -8.30 -4.57
C TRP A 99 5.24 -8.25 -6.07
N GLY A 100 6.29 -8.11 -6.86
CA GLY A 100 6.23 -8.10 -8.31
C GLY A 100 7.22 -9.06 -8.96
N ALA A 101 7.11 -9.17 -10.27
CA ALA A 101 7.77 -10.12 -11.15
C ALA A 101 7.48 -11.58 -10.80
N TRP A 102 6.19 -11.90 -10.69
CA TRP A 102 5.70 -13.27 -10.62
C TRP A 102 5.81 -13.96 -11.99
N ASP A 103 6.36 -15.16 -12.01
CA ASP A 103 6.41 -16.03 -13.18
C ASP A 103 5.20 -16.96 -13.19
N GLU A 104 4.11 -16.48 -13.81
CA GLU A 104 2.87 -17.22 -13.99
C GLU A 104 3.06 -18.59 -14.68
N ALA A 105 4.10 -18.74 -15.51
CA ALA A 105 4.33 -19.99 -16.23
C ALA A 105 4.90 -21.09 -15.32
N ASN A 106 5.65 -20.70 -14.29
CA ASN A 106 6.34 -21.61 -13.38
C ASN A 106 5.80 -21.57 -11.94
N ASP A 107 4.83 -20.71 -11.64
CA ASP A 107 4.24 -20.54 -10.30
C ASP A 107 5.32 -20.18 -9.25
N ASP A 108 6.30 -19.35 -9.63
CA ASP A 108 7.39 -18.88 -8.76
C ASP A 108 7.76 -17.43 -9.09
N TRP A 109 8.57 -16.79 -8.26
CA TRP A 109 9.14 -15.47 -8.54
C TRP A 109 10.35 -15.58 -9.47
N TYR A 110 10.47 -14.66 -10.42
CA TYR A 110 11.70 -14.53 -11.19
C TYR A 110 12.89 -14.26 -10.26
N ARG A 111 14.01 -14.98 -10.46
CA ARG A 111 15.24 -14.85 -9.64
C ARG A 111 16.38 -14.12 -10.35
N THR A 112 16.21 -13.85 -11.64
CA THR A 112 17.18 -13.14 -12.48
C THR A 112 16.48 -12.12 -13.35
N ALA A 113 17.15 -11.02 -13.68
CA ALA A 113 16.63 -9.96 -14.55
C ALA A 113 16.63 -10.37 -16.03
N SER A 114 15.81 -11.36 -16.41
CA SER A 114 15.58 -11.72 -17.81
C SER A 114 14.63 -10.72 -18.49
N PRO A 115 14.55 -10.69 -19.83
CA PRO A 115 13.58 -9.85 -20.53
C PRO A 115 12.13 -10.07 -20.08
N GLU A 116 11.76 -11.33 -19.80
CA GLU A 116 10.43 -11.70 -19.32
C GLU A 116 10.19 -11.19 -17.90
N ALA A 117 11.20 -11.30 -17.03
CA ALA A 117 11.15 -10.79 -15.66
C ALA A 117 10.98 -9.26 -15.62
N LEU A 118 11.67 -8.54 -16.50
CA LEU A 118 11.54 -7.09 -16.65
C LEU A 118 10.17 -6.69 -17.21
N ALA A 119 9.61 -7.49 -18.13
CA ALA A 119 8.26 -7.26 -18.66
C ALA A 119 7.19 -7.49 -17.58
N ALA A 120 7.31 -8.54 -16.78
CA ALA A 120 6.43 -8.79 -15.64
C ALA A 120 6.50 -7.65 -14.62
N LEU A 121 7.70 -7.22 -14.25
CA LEU A 121 7.90 -6.08 -13.35
C LEU A 121 7.26 -4.79 -13.88
N ALA A 122 7.34 -4.52 -15.18
CA ALA A 122 6.70 -3.36 -15.79
C ALA A 122 5.17 -3.39 -15.69
N LEU A 123 4.57 -4.58 -15.84
CA LEU A 123 3.13 -4.78 -15.64
C LEU A 123 2.72 -4.55 -14.18
N ASP A 124 3.51 -5.06 -13.23
CA ASP A 124 3.23 -4.88 -11.81
C ASP A 124 3.38 -3.42 -11.37
N LEU A 125 4.38 -2.70 -11.90
CA LEU A 125 4.51 -1.26 -11.68
C LEU A 125 3.29 -0.50 -12.21
N GLN A 126 2.80 -0.86 -13.39
CA GLN A 126 1.59 -0.28 -13.96
C GLN A 126 0.35 -0.60 -13.09
N TYR A 127 0.26 -1.82 -12.55
CA TYR A 127 -0.81 -2.19 -11.63
C TYR A 127 -0.77 -1.35 -10.35
N VAL A 128 0.41 -1.20 -9.74
CA VAL A 128 0.61 -0.35 -8.55
C VAL A 128 0.16 1.08 -8.85
N HIS A 129 0.57 1.62 -10.00
CA HIS A 129 0.19 2.96 -10.42
C HIS A 129 -1.33 3.16 -10.52
N ASP A 130 -2.02 2.20 -11.15
CA ASP A 130 -3.44 2.35 -11.49
C ASP A 130 -4.38 2.03 -10.31
N TYR A 131 -4.00 1.08 -9.45
CA TYR A 131 -4.93 0.49 -8.47
C TYR A 131 -4.50 0.66 -7.03
N ILE A 132 -3.20 0.69 -6.74
CA ILE A 132 -2.73 0.80 -5.36
C ILE A 132 -2.85 2.24 -4.91
N GLY A 133 -3.48 2.43 -3.75
CA GLY A 133 -3.59 3.71 -3.08
C GLY A 133 -2.85 3.71 -1.77
N ASP A 134 -3.28 4.59 -0.87
CA ASP A 134 -2.57 4.86 0.37
C ASP A 134 -2.41 3.65 1.29
N THR A 135 -1.40 3.73 2.14
CA THR A 135 -1.11 2.72 3.16
C THR A 135 -1.25 3.33 4.55
N ARG A 136 -1.93 2.63 5.47
CA ARG A 136 -2.09 3.02 6.87
C ARG A 136 -1.33 2.06 7.76
N PHE A 137 -0.50 2.65 8.61
CA PHE A 137 0.20 1.98 9.68
C PHE A 137 -0.50 2.31 10.99
N LEU A 138 -1.06 1.29 11.63
CA LEU A 138 -1.93 1.43 12.78
C LEU A 138 -1.27 0.82 14.01
N ALA A 139 -1.42 1.48 15.14
CA ALA A 139 -0.94 1.01 16.44
C ALA A 139 -2.07 1.14 17.45
N ARG A 140 -2.28 0.13 18.30
CA ARG A 140 -3.29 0.13 19.35
C ARG A 140 -2.66 -0.13 20.70
N LEU A 141 -2.86 0.78 21.65
CA LEU A 141 -2.41 0.64 23.03
C LEU A 141 -3.60 0.90 23.96
N ASP A 142 -3.94 -0.08 24.80
CA ASP A 142 -5.02 0.04 25.79
C ASP A 142 -6.36 0.52 25.19
N GLY A 143 -6.65 0.07 23.97
CA GLY A 143 -7.86 0.43 23.22
C GLY A 143 -7.78 1.74 22.43
N VAL A 144 -6.73 2.55 22.61
CA VAL A 144 -6.51 3.78 21.83
C VAL A 144 -5.78 3.44 20.53
N VAL A 145 -6.31 3.91 19.39
CA VAL A 145 -5.73 3.70 18.06
C VAL A 145 -4.97 4.95 17.60
N TYR A 146 -3.77 4.73 17.10
CA TYR A 146 -2.88 5.70 16.48
C TYR A 146 -2.68 5.32 15.02
N GLU A 147 -2.66 6.30 14.12
CA GLU A 147 -2.50 6.10 12.69
C GLU A 147 -1.36 6.96 12.14
N LEU A 148 -0.57 6.35 11.26
CA LEU A 148 0.30 7.04 10.31
C LEU A 148 -0.08 6.62 8.90
N ARG A 149 -0.35 7.58 8.02
CA ARG A 149 -0.71 7.34 6.62
C ARG A 149 0.48 7.67 5.72
N ALA A 150 0.80 6.75 4.82
CA ALA A 150 1.65 6.96 3.67
C ALA A 150 0.75 7.21 2.45
N GLU A 151 1.00 8.29 1.72
CA GLU A 151 0.14 8.78 0.65
C GLU A 151 0.72 8.39 -0.71
N HIS A 152 -0.05 7.68 -1.53
CA HIS A 152 0.41 7.34 -2.87
C HIS A 152 0.31 8.58 -3.77
N THR A 153 1.38 8.91 -4.49
CA THR A 153 1.38 10.10 -5.37
C THR A 153 0.46 9.94 -6.57
N ALA A 154 0.22 8.71 -7.04
CA ALA A 154 -0.74 8.44 -8.10
C ALA A 154 -2.18 8.54 -7.59
N ALA A 155 -3.06 9.17 -8.39
CA ALA A 155 -4.47 9.25 -8.05
C ALA A 155 -5.16 7.94 -8.39
N VAL A 156 -5.65 7.21 -7.38
CA VAL A 156 -6.46 6.00 -7.61
C VAL A 156 -7.84 6.38 -8.14
N PRO A 157 -8.26 5.88 -9.31
CA PRO A 157 -9.61 6.09 -9.81
C PRO A 157 -10.63 5.52 -8.84
N LEU A 158 -11.59 6.32 -8.40
CA LEU A 158 -12.73 5.80 -7.62
C LEU A 158 -13.51 4.82 -8.52
N PRO A 159 -13.92 3.63 -8.01
CA PRO A 159 -14.70 2.66 -8.78
C PRO A 159 -15.94 3.25 -9.46
N GLY A 160 -16.52 4.32 -8.90
CA GLY A 160 -17.69 5.00 -9.45
C GLY A 160 -17.41 5.97 -10.60
N THR A 161 -16.19 6.50 -10.75
CA THR A 161 -15.89 7.54 -11.76
C THR A 161 -15.94 6.97 -13.20
N LEU A 162 -15.54 5.71 -13.37
CA LEU A 162 -15.63 5.01 -14.66
C LEU A 162 -17.09 4.73 -15.07
N MET A 163 -17.96 4.37 -14.11
CA MET A 163 -19.39 4.21 -14.38
C MET A 163 -20.07 5.55 -14.73
N LEU A 164 -19.68 6.65 -14.08
CA LEU A 164 -20.26 7.97 -14.36
C LEU A 164 -19.89 8.48 -15.76
N LEU A 165 -18.65 8.29 -16.19
CA LEU A 165 -18.20 8.65 -17.55
C LEU A 165 -18.88 7.79 -18.63
N GLY A 166 -19.08 6.48 -18.38
CA GLY A 166 -19.82 5.59 -19.27
C GLY A 166 -21.30 5.99 -19.42
N SER A 167 -21.96 6.34 -18.32
CA SER A 167 -23.38 6.75 -18.33
C SER A 167 -23.60 8.14 -18.96
N GLY A 168 -22.67 9.08 -18.78
CA GLY A 168 -22.73 10.41 -19.38
C GLY A 168 -22.65 10.41 -20.90
N LEU A 169 -21.84 9.53 -21.50
CA LEU A 169 -21.69 9.41 -22.95
C LEU A 169 -22.90 8.73 -23.62
N VAL A 170 -23.51 7.72 -22.97
CA VAL A 170 -24.74 7.09 -23.47
C VAL A 170 -25.92 8.06 -23.41
N GLY A 171 -26.00 8.89 -22.36
CA GLY A 171 -27.03 9.93 -22.22
C GLY A 171 -26.98 11.01 -23.32
N LEU A 172 -25.78 11.44 -23.73
CA LEU A 172 -25.61 12.44 -24.79
C LEU A 172 -25.88 11.89 -26.20
N GLY A 173 -25.66 10.59 -26.44
CA GLY A 173 -25.96 9.94 -27.73
C GLY A 173 -27.47 9.81 -28.02
N LEU A 174 -28.29 9.63 -26.99
CA LEU A 174 -29.74 9.44 -27.13
C LEU A 174 -30.52 10.75 -27.33
N ILE A 175 -29.96 11.89 -26.91
CA ILE A 175 -30.62 13.21 -27.05
C ILE A 175 -30.53 13.73 -28.50
N ARG A 176 -29.54 13.28 -29.29
CA ARG A 176 -29.33 13.79 -30.67
C ARG A 176 -30.25 13.18 -31.73
N LYS A 177 -30.97 12.09 -31.45
CA LYS A 177 -31.87 11.41 -32.41
C LYS A 177 -33.33 11.91 -32.41
N ARG A 178 -33.69 12.94 -31.63
CA ARG A 178 -35.10 13.37 -31.47
C ARG A 178 -35.53 14.65 -32.20
N LYS A 179 -34.71 15.22 -33.10
CA LYS A 179 -35.12 16.35 -33.95
C LYS A 179 -34.77 16.13 -35.42
N PHE A 180 -35.49 15.26 -36.11
CA PHE A 180 -35.68 15.33 -37.57
C PHE A 180 -36.80 14.38 -37.98
N PHE A 181 -38.04 14.72 -37.63
CA PHE A 181 -39.24 14.26 -38.35
C PHE A 181 -40.42 15.10 -37.87
N LYS A 182 -40.83 16.07 -38.68
CA LYS A 182 -42.24 16.37 -38.95
C LYS A 182 -42.34 17.16 -40.26
N ARG A 183 -43.22 16.65 -41.11
CA ARG A 183 -43.77 17.24 -42.35
C ARG A 183 -44.45 18.57 -42.07
#